data_AF-A0A8T3LZG3-F1
#
_entry.id   AF-A0A8T3LZG3-F1
#
_cell.length_a   1.000
_cell.length_b   1.000
_cell.length_c   1.000
_cell.angle_alpha   90.00
_cell.angle_beta   90.00
_cell.angle_gamma   90.00
#
_symmetry.space_group_name_H-M   'P 1'
#
loop_
_entity.id
_entity.type
_entity.pdbx_description
1 polymer ?
#
loop_
_entity_poly.entity_id
_entity_poly.type
_entity_poly.pdbx_seq_one_letter_code
_entity_poly.pdbx_strand_id
1 'polypeptide(L)' 'MLPAALTERGTALLEIGAEQAAAALHAAASALPGWPAEIEADLSGQPRVLVVERP' A
#
# COMPACT_ATOMS: atom_id res chain seq x y z
N MET A 1 -9.75 8.84 5.57
CA MET A 1 -9.02 8.78 4.29
C MET A 1 -7.54 8.94 4.57
N LEU A 2 -6.67 8.16 3.92
CA LEU A 2 -5.22 8.16 4.18
C LEU A 2 -4.55 9.55 4.11
N PRO A 3 -4.88 10.45 3.15
CA PRO A 3 -4.26 11.79 3.09
C PRO A 3 -4.47 12.67 4.32
N ALA A 4 -5.52 12.44 5.10
CA ALA A 4 -5.80 13.19 6.31
C ALA A 4 -5.27 12.52 7.58
N ALA A 5 -4.87 11.25 7.50
CA ALA A 5 -4.46 10.44 8.66
C ALA A 5 -2.93 10.32 8.79
N LEU A 6 -2.19 10.49 7.70
CA LEU A 6 -0.73 10.36 7.66
C LEU A 6 -0.06 11.72 7.74
N THR A 7 0.99 11.84 8.56
CA THR A 7 1.93 12.96 8.50
C THR A 7 2.78 12.87 7.24
N GLU A 8 3.48 13.95 6.88
CA GLU A 8 4.51 13.90 5.83
C GLU A 8 5.52 12.78 6.14
N ARG A 9 5.89 12.00 5.11
CA ARG A 9 6.71 10.78 5.22
C ARG A 9 6.15 9.71 6.17
N GLY A 10 4.86 9.80 6.49
CA GLY A 10 4.14 8.78 7.23
C GLY A 10 3.82 7.58 6.34
N THR A 11 3.83 6.39 6.94
CA THR A 11 3.55 5.13 6.25
C THR A 11 2.23 4.53 6.71
N ALA A 12 1.40 4.09 5.78
CA ALA A 12 0.28 3.20 6.05
C ALA A 12 0.59 1.78 5.60
N LEU A 13 0.15 0.82 6.41
CA LEU A 13 0.26 -0.60 6.15
C LEU A 13 -1.16 -1.16 6.04
N LEU A 14 -1.47 -1.78 4.90
CA LEU A 14 -2.78 -2.38 4.66
C LEU A 14 -2.59 -3.86 4.39
N GLU A 15 -3.27 -4.70 5.17
CA GLU A 15 -3.35 -6.12 4.87
C GLU A 15 -4.15 -6.35 3.59
N ILE A 16 -3.64 -7.25 2.76
CA ILE A 16 -4.28 -7.71 1.54
C ILE A 16 -4.29 -9.23 1.47
N GLY A 17 -5.21 -9.79 0.69
CA GLY A 17 -5.15 -11.19 0.27
C GLY A 17 -4.05 -11.44 -0.76
N ALA A 18 -3.59 -12.68 -0.85
CA ALA A 18 -2.47 -13.09 -1.72
C ALA A 18 -2.67 -12.73 -3.20
N GLU A 19 -3.92 -12.79 -3.69
CA GLU A 19 -4.27 -12.48 -5.09
C GLU A 19 -4.53 -10.98 -5.33
N GLN A 20 -4.47 -10.14 -4.30
CA GLN A 20 -4.90 -8.75 -4.38
C GLN A 20 -3.76 -7.77 -4.71
N ALA A 21 -2.51 -8.22 -4.83
CA ALA A 21 -1.35 -7.36 -5.03
C ALA A 21 -1.51 -6.35 -6.19
N ALA A 22 -1.84 -6.84 -7.39
CA ALA A 22 -2.00 -5.99 -8.57
C ALA A 22 -3.19 -5.00 -8.42
N ALA A 23 -4.31 -5.48 -7.89
CA ALA A 23 -5.49 -4.65 -7.66
C ALA A 23 -5.22 -3.56 -6.60
N ALA A 24 -4.48 -3.89 -5.54
CA ALA A 24 -4.11 -2.98 -4.47
C ALA A 24 -3.17 -1.87 -4.98
N LEU A 25 -2.14 -2.23 -5.76
CA LEU A 25 -1.25 -1.25 -6.39
C LEU A 25 -1.99 -0.33 -7.35
N HIS A 26 -2.88 -0.87 -8.20
CA HIS A 26 -3.71 -0.05 -9.09
C HIS A 26 -4.63 0.90 -8.31
N ALA A 27 -5.26 0.42 -7.22
CA ALA A 27 -6.09 1.26 -6.37
C ALA A 27 -5.28 2.38 -5.70
N ALA A 28 -4.08 2.08 -5.20
CA ALA A 28 -3.18 3.07 -4.60
C ALA A 28 -2.77 4.13 -5.63
N ALA A 29 -2.32 3.72 -6.82
CA ALA A 29 -1.91 4.63 -7.88
C ALA A 29 -3.07 5.55 -8.34
N SER A 30 -4.30 5.02 -8.38
CA SER A 30 -5.48 5.78 -8.78
C SER A 30 -5.98 6.72 -7.68
N ALA A 31 -6.00 6.28 -6.42
CA ALA A 31 -6.56 7.05 -5.31
C ALA A 31 -5.55 8.01 -4.66
N LEU A 32 -4.25 7.72 -4.76
CA LEU A 32 -3.15 8.45 -4.13
C LEU A 32 -2.04 8.75 -5.15
N PRO A 33 -2.28 9.58 -6.17
CA PRO A 33 -1.29 9.87 -7.20
C PRO A 33 0.00 10.46 -6.60
N GLY A 34 1.15 9.91 -6.99
CA GLY A 34 2.47 10.35 -6.53
C GLY A 34 2.90 9.83 -5.16
N TRP A 35 2.08 9.00 -4.50
CA TRP A 35 2.45 8.34 -3.26
C TRP A 35 3.16 7.01 -3.58
N PRO A 36 4.41 6.78 -3.12
CA PRO A 36 5.07 5.50 -3.28
C PRO A 36 4.24 4.37 -2.67
N ALA A 37 4.14 3.25 -3.39
CA ALA A 37 3.41 2.08 -2.94
C ALA A 37 4.12 0.79 -3.37
N GLU A 38 4.27 -0.16 -2.46
CA GLU A 38 4.92 -1.45 -2.70
C GLU A 38 4.23 -2.59 -1.95
N ILE A 39 4.53 -3.82 -2.38
CA ILE A 39 3.95 -5.04 -1.81
C ILE A 39 5.03 -5.80 -1.05
N GLU A 40 4.77 -6.03 0.22
CA GLU A 40 5.56 -6.91 1.07
C GLU A 40 4.90 -8.29 1.18
N ALA A 41 5.73 -9.32 1.09
CA ALA A 41 5.31 -10.71 1.20
C ALA A 41 5.35 -11.21 2.65
N ASP A 42 4.53 -12.20 2.98
CA ASP A 42 4.63 -12.95 4.22
C ASP A 42 5.79 -13.97 4.18
N LEU A 43 6.00 -14.70 5.28
CA LEU A 43 7.07 -15.71 5.40
C LEU A 43 6.91 -16.89 4.43
N SER A 44 5.74 -17.08 3.83
CA SER A 44 5.51 -18.08 2.78
C SER A 44 5.79 -17.55 1.37
N GLY A 45 6.20 -16.28 1.25
CA GLY A 45 6.46 -15.61 -0.02
C GLY A 45 5.21 -15.09 -0.71
N GLN A 46 4.05 -15.14 -0.06
CA GLN A 46 2.80 -14.67 -0.64
C GLN A 46 2.60 -13.19 -0.35
N PRO A 47 2.07 -12.39 -1.30
CA PRO A 47 1.70 -11.00 -1.05
C PRO A 47 0.81 -10.86 0.18
N ARG A 48 1.11 -9.91 1.07
CA ARG A 48 0.36 -9.74 2.31
C ARG A 48 0.11 -8.31 2.73
N VAL A 49 1.05 -7.41 2.50
CA VAL A 49 0.93 -6.03 2.96
C VAL A 49 1.19 -5.07 1.80
N LEU A 50 0.27 -4.14 1.58
CA LEU A 50 0.53 -2.93 0.79
C LEU A 50 1.12 -1.88 1.73
N VAL A 51 2.33 -1.41 1.42
CA VAL A 51 2.99 -0.29 2.08
C VAL A 51 2.77 0.95 1.23
N VAL A 52 2.26 2.03 1.82
CA VAL A 52 2.05 3.31 1.12
C VAL A 52 2.67 4.43 1.94
N GLU A 53 3.54 5.24 1.31
CA GLU A 53 4.19 6.38 1.94
C GLU A 53 3.57 7.70 1.47
N ARG A 54 3.34 8.62 2.41
CA ARG A 54 3.00 10.00 2.09
C ARG A 54 4.28 10.76 1.71
N PRO A 55 4.37 11.35 0.51
CA PRO A 55 5.53 12.16 0.13
C PRO A 55 5.70 13.41 1.02
#